data_AF-A0A9E3AKA1-F1
#
_entry.id   AF-A0A9E3AKA1-F1
#
_cell.length_a   1.000
_cell.length_b   1.000
_cell.length_c   1.000
_cell.angle_alpha   90.00
_cell.angle_beta   90.00
_cell.angle_gamma   90.00
#
_symmetry.space_group_name_H-M   'P 1'
#
loop_
_entity.id
_entity.type
_entity.pdbx_description
1 polymer ?
#
loop_
_entity_poly.entity_id
_entity_poly.type
_entity_poly.pdbx_seq_one_letter_code
_entity_poly.pdbx_strand_id
1 'polypeptide(L)'
;AMVLVVLIVGMMALGAGNGAVFQLAPQRFGKEIGVVTGLVGAMGGVGGFYLASSLGLSKQATGSYQDGFLGFAALALIALTALIALKSRWRARWPALIAAEAAAARV
;
A
#
# COMPACT_ATOMS: atom_id res chain seq x y z
N ALA A 1 -5.22 8.71 -26.93
CA ALA A 1 -5.37 7.24 -26.78
C ALA A 1 -4.37 6.66 -25.76
N MET A 2 -3.06 6.76 -25.99
CA MET A 2 -2.03 6.17 -25.12
C MET A 2 -2.14 6.57 -23.63
N VAL A 3 -2.25 7.88 -23.34
CA VAL A 3 -2.32 8.40 -21.95
C VAL A 3 -3.52 7.83 -21.19
N LEU A 4 -4.67 7.72 -21.84
CA LEU A 4 -5.89 7.20 -21.24
C LEU A 4 -5.72 5.73 -20.83
N VAL A 5 -5.11 4.91 -21.70
CA VAL A 5 -4.85 3.49 -21.41
C VAL A 5 -3.94 3.36 -20.19
N VAL A 6 -2.85 4.12 -20.15
CA VAL A 6 -1.90 4.09 -19.03
C VAL A 6 -2.57 4.54 -17.73
N LEU A 7 -3.40 5.59 -17.76
CA LEU A 7 -4.14 6.03 -16.58
C LEU A 7 -5.15 5.00 -16.09
N ILE A 8 -5.90 4.37 -16.99
CA ILE A 8 -6.87 3.33 -16.61
C ILE A 8 -6.16 2.14 -15.96
N VAL A 9 -5.06 1.67 -16.55
CA VAL A 9 -4.26 0.57 -15.97
C VAL A 9 -3.69 0.97 -14.61
N GLY A 10 -3.16 2.19 -14.48
CA GLY A 10 -2.65 2.71 -13.21
C GLY A 10 -3.73 2.80 -12.13
N MET A 11 -4.91 3.31 -12.46
CA MET A 11 -6.05 3.39 -11.54
C MET A 11 -6.56 2.01 -11.13
N MET A 12 -6.61 1.05 -12.05
CA MET A 12 -6.95 -0.34 -11.72
C MET A 12 -5.92 -0.96 -10.77
N ALA A 13 -4.63 -0.75 -11.02
CA ALA A 13 -3.57 -1.25 -10.15
C ALA A 13 -3.63 -0.63 -8.74
N LEU A 14 -3.87 0.67 -8.64
CA LEU A 14 -4.07 1.36 -7.36
C LEU A 14 -5.30 0.84 -6.61
N GLY A 15 -6.43 0.66 -7.31
CA GLY A 15 -7.65 0.09 -6.75
C GLY A 15 -7.45 -1.35 -6.24
N ALA A 16 -6.80 -2.19 -7.04
CA ALA A 16 -6.48 -3.57 -6.67
C ALA A 16 -5.52 -3.63 -5.46
N GLY A 17 -4.51 -2.75 -5.42
CA GLY A 17 -3.58 -2.64 -4.29
C GLY A 17 -4.29 -2.26 -2.99
N ASN A 18 -5.17 -1.26 -3.03
CA ASN A 18 -6.00 -0.88 -1.88
C ASN A 18 -6.90 -2.04 -1.44
N GLY A 19 -7.56 -2.71 -2.38
CA GLY A 19 -8.39 -3.89 -2.09
C GLY A 19 -7.59 -5.01 -1.42
N ALA A 20 -6.37 -5.28 -1.88
CA ALA A 20 -5.49 -6.29 -1.28
C ALA A 20 -5.11 -5.95 0.17
N VAL A 21 -4.81 -4.67 0.46
CA VAL A 21 -4.49 -4.22 1.83
C VAL A 21 -5.70 -4.38 2.75
N PHE A 22 -6.89 -3.95 2.31
CA PHE A 22 -8.12 -4.04 3.10
C PHE A 22 -8.64 -5.47 3.26
N GLN A 23 -8.25 -6.41 2.40
CA GLN A 23 -8.51 -7.84 2.61
C GLN A 23 -7.48 -8.49 3.54
N LEU A 24 -6.22 -8.06 3.48
CA LEU A 24 -5.16 -8.61 4.34
C LEU A 24 -5.30 -8.17 5.80
N ALA A 25 -5.70 -6.92 6.03
CA ALA A 25 -5.86 -6.35 7.37
C ALA A 25 -6.77 -7.17 8.31
N PRO A 26 -8.02 -7.53 7.95
CA PRO A 26 -8.90 -8.34 8.80
C PRO A 26 -8.36 -9.75 9.04
N GLN A 27 -7.72 -10.36 8.04
CA GLN A 27 -7.16 -11.72 8.17
C GLN A 27 -5.99 -11.78 9.15
N ARG A 28 -5.23 -10.67 9.29
CA ARG A 28 -4.05 -10.62 10.16
C ARG A 28 -4.36 -10.05 11.54
N PHE A 29 -5.08 -8.95 11.57
CA PHE A 29 -5.23 -8.11 12.75
C PHE A 29 -6.67 -8.09 13.23
N GLY A 30 -7.43 -9.18 13.07
CA GLY A 30 -8.85 -9.23 13.41
C GLY A 30 -9.18 -8.75 14.83
N LYS A 31 -8.32 -9.07 15.82
CA LYS A 31 -8.45 -8.62 17.21
C LYS A 31 -8.31 -7.09 17.39
N GLU A 32 -7.61 -6.41 16.48
CA GLU A 32 -7.25 -4.98 16.55
C GLU A 32 -7.62 -4.24 15.25
N ILE A 33 -8.63 -4.74 14.53
CA ILE A 33 -8.91 -4.32 13.15
C ILE A 33 -9.15 -2.82 13.02
N GLY A 34 -9.90 -2.22 13.96
CA GLY A 34 -10.21 -0.79 13.95
C GLY A 34 -8.96 0.10 14.05
N VAL A 35 -7.98 -0.31 14.86
CA VAL A 35 -6.71 0.42 15.00
C VAL A 35 -5.90 0.31 13.72
N VAL A 36 -5.77 -0.89 13.15
CA VAL A 36 -4.99 -1.11 11.94
C VAL A 36 -5.62 -0.42 10.73
N THR A 37 -6.93 -0.52 10.53
CA THR A 37 -7.61 0.17 9.43
C THR A 37 -7.58 1.69 9.60
N GLY A 38 -7.65 2.19 10.84
CA GLY A 38 -7.50 3.61 11.14
C GLY A 38 -6.10 4.13 10.78
N LEU A 39 -5.05 3.39 11.17
CA LEU A 39 -3.66 3.73 10.82
C LEU A 39 -3.42 3.68 9.31
N VAL A 40 -3.92 2.63 8.64
CA VAL A 40 -3.85 2.50 7.18
C VAL A 40 -4.57 3.68 6.50
N GLY A 41 -5.75 4.06 7.00
CA GLY A 41 -6.50 5.21 6.51
C GLY A 41 -5.75 6.52 6.66
N ALA A 42 -5.16 6.77 7.84
CA ALA A 42 -4.33 7.95 8.08
C ALA A 42 -3.12 8.02 7.14
N MET A 43 -2.41 6.91 6.97
CA MET A 43 -1.28 6.82 6.02
C MET A 43 -1.73 6.99 4.57
N GLY A 44 -2.91 6.48 4.21
CA GLY A 44 -3.54 6.72 2.90
C GLY A 44 -3.82 8.20 2.66
N GLY A 45 -4.31 8.92 3.67
CA GLY A 45 -4.52 10.37 3.62
C GLY A 45 -3.21 11.14 3.39
N VAL A 46 -2.14 10.79 4.12
CA VAL A 46 -0.80 11.38 3.94
C VAL A 46 -0.26 11.11 2.53
N GLY A 47 -0.39 9.89 2.02
CA GLY A 47 0.02 9.52 0.67
C GLY A 47 -0.75 10.28 -0.42
N GLY A 48 -2.06 10.43 -0.26
CA GLY A 48 -2.92 11.21 -1.16
C GLY A 48 -2.56 12.70 -1.17
N PHE A 49 -2.31 13.27 0.01
CA PHE A 49 -1.85 14.65 0.13
C PHE A 49 -0.49 14.87 -0.56
N TYR A 50 0.45 13.95 -0.38
CA TYR A 50 1.75 13.99 -1.05
C TYR A 50 1.59 13.98 -2.58
N LEU A 51 0.78 13.07 -3.13
CA LEU A 51 0.54 12.98 -4.57
C LEU A 51 -0.10 14.26 -5.13
N ALA A 52 -1.13 14.79 -4.48
CA ALA A 52 -1.78 16.02 -4.92
C ALA A 52 -0.83 17.23 -4.85
N SER A 53 -0.07 17.34 -3.75
CA SER A 53 0.88 18.43 -3.54
C SER A 53 2.06 18.37 -4.50
N SER A 54 2.63 17.18 -4.75
CA SER A 54 3.75 17.01 -5.67
C SER A 54 3.35 17.37 -7.11
N LEU A 55 2.15 16.97 -7.55
CA LEU A 55 1.61 17.34 -8.86
C LEU A 55 1.35 18.85 -8.97
N GLY A 56 0.80 19.45 -7.91
CA GLY A 56 0.56 20.89 -7.85
C GLY A 56 1.85 21.71 -7.90
N LEU A 57 2.87 21.31 -7.15
CA LEU A 57 4.19 21.96 -7.14
C LEU A 57 4.94 21.73 -8.45
N SER A 58 4.94 20.50 -8.98
CA SER A 58 5.55 20.16 -10.28
C SER A 58 4.98 21.05 -11.38
N LYS A 59 3.64 21.17 -11.46
CA LYS A 59 2.99 22.03 -12.46
C LYS A 59 3.41 23.50 -12.32
N GLN A 60 3.54 24.01 -11.10
CA GLN A 60 3.91 25.41 -10.86
C GLN A 60 5.39 25.67 -11.16
N ALA A 61 6.28 24.72 -10.86
CA ALA A 61 7.72 24.90 -11.01
C ALA A 61 8.23 24.58 -12.42
N THR A 62 7.80 23.48 -13.03
CA THR A 62 8.30 22.99 -14.33
C THR A 62 7.28 23.12 -15.45
N GLY A 63 6.03 23.52 -15.15
CA GLY A 63 4.94 23.55 -16.13
C GLY A 63 4.40 22.16 -16.49
N SER A 64 5.02 21.09 -15.99
CA SER A 64 4.69 19.69 -16.30
C SER A 64 4.33 18.92 -15.03
N TYR A 65 3.51 17.89 -15.17
CA TYR A 65 3.15 16.96 -14.10
C TYR A 65 4.09 15.75 -14.02
N GLN A 66 5.02 15.59 -14.98
CA GLN A 66 5.86 14.40 -15.09
C GLN A 66 6.72 14.17 -13.83
N ASP A 67 7.33 15.22 -13.28
CA ASP A 67 8.21 15.09 -12.12
C ASP A 67 7.43 14.65 -10.87
N GLY A 68 6.21 15.16 -10.70
CA GLY A 68 5.29 14.73 -9.65
C GLY A 68 4.91 13.25 -9.76
N PHE A 69 4.67 12.74 -10.98
CA PHE A 69 4.40 11.33 -11.23
C PHE A 69 5.64 10.44 -11.06
N LEU A 70 6.82 10.91 -11.46
CA LEU A 70 8.09 10.20 -11.28
C LEU A 70 8.41 9.99 -9.81
N GLY A 71 8.23 11.01 -8.97
CA GLY A 71 8.40 10.90 -7.52
C GLY A 71 7.47 9.85 -6.91
N PHE A 72 6.19 9.84 -7.33
CA PHE A 72 5.22 8.84 -6.86
C PHE A 72 5.55 7.42 -7.36
N ALA A 73 6.02 7.29 -8.60
CA ALA A 73 6.47 6.01 -9.16
C ALA A 73 7.68 5.44 -8.39
N ALA A 74 8.63 6.29 -8.01
CA ALA A 74 9.77 5.88 -7.18
C ALA A 74 9.30 5.38 -5.80
N LEU A 75 8.35 6.07 -5.17
CA LEU A 75 7.72 5.63 -3.93
C LEU A 75 7.03 4.26 -4.06
N ALA A 76 6.31 4.03 -5.16
CA ALA A 76 5.69 2.73 -5.43
C ALA A 76 6.73 1.61 -5.58
N LEU A 77 7.87 1.88 -6.23
CA LEU A 77 8.98 0.91 -6.33
C LEU A 77 9.59 0.61 -4.96
N ILE A 78 9.80 1.62 -4.12
CA ILE A 78 10.29 1.42 -2.74
C ILE A 78 9.32 0.52 -1.96
N ALA A 79 8.02 0.80 -2.03
CA ALA A 79 6.99 0.00 -1.39
C ALA A 79 6.97 -1.45 -1.89
N LEU A 80 7.08 -1.66 -3.21
CA LEU A 80 7.16 -2.99 -3.82
C LEU A 80 8.40 -3.76 -3.33
N THR A 81 9.55 -3.08 -3.27
CA THR A 81 10.81 -3.70 -2.84
C THR A 81 10.74 -4.10 -1.36
N ALA A 82 10.18 -3.23 -0.52
CA ALA A 82 9.92 -3.52 0.89
C ALA A 82 8.98 -4.72 1.07
N LEU A 83 7.89 -4.79 0.29
CA LEU A 83 6.96 -5.93 0.31
C LEU A 83 7.65 -7.23 -0.09
N ILE A 84 8.44 -7.24 -1.16
CA ILE A 84 9.17 -8.43 -1.62
C ILE A 84 10.17 -8.90 -0.55
N ALA A 85 10.91 -7.98 0.05
CA ALA A 85 11.87 -8.29 1.11
C ALA A 85 11.21 -8.85 2.38
N LEU A 86 10.05 -8.30 2.77
CA LEU A 86 9.30 -8.78 3.94
C LEU A 86 8.55 -10.09 3.67
N LYS A 87 8.19 -10.38 2.41
CA LYS A 87 7.40 -11.56 2.02
C LYS A 87 7.98 -12.88 2.51
N SER A 88 9.30 -13.05 2.47
CA SER A 88 9.97 -14.28 2.94
C SER A 88 9.83 -14.45 4.46
N ARG A 89 10.13 -13.39 5.21
CA ARG A 89 10.04 -13.37 6.69
C ARG A 89 8.61 -13.54 7.18
N TRP A 90 7.66 -12.90 6.50
CA TRP A 90 6.24 -12.94 6.86
C TRP A 90 5.65 -14.33 6.63
N ARG A 91 5.95 -14.98 5.48
CA ARG A 91 5.47 -16.34 5.20
C ARG A 91 6.07 -17.40 6.13
N ALA A 92 7.29 -17.21 6.63
CA ALA A 92 7.88 -18.15 7.60
C ALA A 92 7.27 -18.02 9.00
N ARG A 93 6.99 -16.79 9.44
CA ARG A 93 6.50 -16.52 10.81
C ARG A 93 5.01 -16.76 10.98
N TRP A 94 4.21 -16.51 9.95
CA TRP A 94 2.76 -16.54 10.09
C TRP A 94 2.17 -17.94 10.37
N PRO A 95 2.58 -19.02 9.67
CA PRO A 95 2.10 -20.37 9.98
C PRO A 95 2.52 -20.80 11.39
N ALA A 96 3.72 -20.42 11.82
CA ALA A 96 4.23 -20.70 13.16
C ALA A 96 3.42 -20.00 14.25
N LEU A 97 2.99 -18.75 14.03
CA LEU A 97 2.12 -18.02 14.98
C LEU A 97 0.73 -18.65 15.10
N ILE A 98 0.12 -19.04 13.98
CA ILE A 98 -1.18 -19.72 13.98
C ILE A 98 -1.07 -21.08 14.69
N ALA A 99 -0.02 -21.85 14.40
CA ALA A 99 0.22 -23.15 15.04
C ALA A 99 0.46 -23.01 16.56
N ALA A 100 1.19 -21.98 16.99
CA ALA A 100 1.41 -21.69 18.39
C ALA A 100 0.12 -21.27 19.12
N GLU A 101 -0.72 -20.40 18.52
CA GLU A 101 -2.03 -20.05 19.07
C GLU A 101 -2.94 -21.29 19.18
N ALA A 102 -2.94 -22.16 18.18
CA ALA A 102 -3.73 -23.40 18.20
C ALA A 102 -3.25 -24.40 19.26
N ALA A 103 -1.95 -24.47 19.54
CA ALA A 103 -1.40 -25.30 20.60
C ALA A 103 -1.75 -24.75 22.00
N ALA A 104 -1.65 -23.44 22.18
CA ALA A 104 -1.99 -22.78 23.44
C ALA A 104 -3.49 -22.90 23.80
N ALA A 105 -4.37 -22.90 22.80
CA ALA A 105 -5.82 -23.07 23.02
C ALA A 105 -6.27 -24.50 23.37
N ARG A 106 -5.36 -25.48 23.33
CA ARG A 106 -5.62 -26.89 23.67
C ARG A 106 -5.18 -27.27 25.09
N VAL A 107 -4.61 -26.32 25.84
CA VAL A 107 -4.19 -26.46 27.24
C VAL A 107 -5.18 -25.72 28.12
#